data_AF-A0A2N0NL95-F1
#
_entry.id   AF-A0A2N0NL95-F1
#
_cell.length_a   1.000
_cell.length_b   1.000
_cell.length_c   1.000
_cell.angle_alpha   90.00
_cell.angle_beta   90.00
_cell.angle_gamma   90.00
#
_symmetry.space_group_name_H-M   'P 1'
#
loop_
_entity.id
_entity.type
_entity.pdbx_description
1 polymer ?
#
loop_
_entity_poly.entity_id
_entity_poly.type
_entity_poly.pdbx_seq_one_letter_code
_entity_poly.pdbx_strand_id
1 'polypeptide(L)'
;MSSETSTPYTPASTSTTKEEDLGLDDDDFEIIRKQKVNGRTFFKITKEELRSAGLSLGPATALVDFAKECKDKKLRSFSSYLSLSEVLVEYGYDSDGIDSIPLFSPPTYEIKEDNEILKRCMEEILGRLRSYRTLQPDSLEAMRNEYVVALLHASLHIVIDLTDKELSMRPQYGIEAEDLICITEDKQHKVPIGIAQNIKQLKSACKTNKRKRKRGADDFDYLYGIVTTGWD
;
A
#
# COMPACT_ATOMS: atom_id res chain seq x y z
N MET A 1 16.91 38.50 6.48
CA MET A 1 17.47 37.31 7.15
C MET A 1 16.49 36.89 8.21
N SER A 2 15.54 36.04 7.84
CA SER A 2 14.60 35.43 8.78
C SER A 2 14.77 33.94 8.62
N SER A 3 15.37 33.33 9.62
CA SER A 3 15.60 31.89 9.73
C SER A 3 14.30 31.23 10.16
N GLU A 4 13.66 30.50 9.24
CA GLU A 4 12.54 29.63 9.56
C GLU A 4 13.07 28.29 10.06
N THR A 5 12.86 28.05 11.35
CA THR A 5 13.16 26.80 12.04
C THR A 5 12.18 25.73 11.55
N SER A 6 12.62 24.88 10.63
CA SER A 6 11.90 23.68 10.22
C SER A 6 11.77 22.74 11.42
N THR A 7 10.55 22.51 11.88
CA THR A 7 10.27 21.44 12.86
C THR A 7 10.40 20.10 12.15
N PRO A 8 11.22 19.15 12.64
CA PRO A 8 11.38 17.85 12.00
C PRO A 8 10.08 17.06 12.05
N TYR A 9 9.58 16.66 10.88
CA TYR A 9 8.52 15.66 10.77
C TYR A 9 9.01 14.35 11.41
N THR A 10 8.31 13.87 12.44
CA THR A 10 8.56 12.57 13.04
C THR A 10 7.55 11.59 12.45
N PRO A 11 7.97 10.61 11.61
CA PRO A 11 7.05 9.66 11.04
C PRO A 11 6.48 8.77 12.16
N ALA A 12 5.20 8.95 12.47
CA ALA A 12 4.44 8.01 13.28
C ALA A 12 4.11 6.80 12.40
N SER A 13 5.07 5.89 12.24
CA SER A 13 4.84 4.61 11.58
C SER A 13 5.68 3.51 12.22
N THR A 14 5.53 3.35 13.53
CA THR A 14 5.67 2.02 14.12
C THR A 14 4.36 1.29 13.90
N SER A 15 4.21 0.65 12.73
CA SER A 15 3.19 -0.37 12.56
C SER A 15 3.52 -1.49 13.54
N THR A 16 2.90 -1.47 14.73
CA THR A 16 2.93 -2.59 15.66
C THR A 16 2.09 -3.72 15.06
N THR A 17 2.64 -4.44 14.08
CA THR A 17 2.37 -5.87 14.07
C THR A 17 3.01 -6.36 15.36
N LYS A 18 2.19 -6.65 16.37
CA LYS A 18 2.64 -7.48 17.48
C LYS A 18 3.12 -8.77 16.82
N GLU A 19 4.43 -8.91 16.68
CA GLU A 19 5.01 -10.19 16.33
C GLU A 19 4.64 -11.10 17.51
N GLU A 20 3.75 -12.05 17.25
CA GLU A 20 3.41 -13.06 18.25
C GLU A 20 4.69 -13.87 18.47
N ASP A 21 5.34 -13.60 19.60
CA ASP A 21 6.50 -14.36 20.02
C ASP A 21 6.05 -15.77 20.39
N LEU A 22 6.44 -16.72 19.57
CA LEU A 22 6.16 -18.14 19.78
C LEU A 22 7.12 -18.78 20.80
N GLY A 23 8.08 -18.01 21.34
CA GLY A 23 9.08 -18.49 22.27
C GLY A 23 10.05 -19.50 21.65
N LEU A 24 10.34 -19.35 20.36
CA LEU A 24 11.27 -20.21 19.62
C LEU A 24 12.67 -19.62 19.65
N ASP A 25 13.67 -20.46 19.86
CA ASP A 25 15.07 -20.07 19.79
C ASP A 25 15.72 -20.43 18.44
N ASP A 26 17.00 -20.07 18.28
CA ASP A 26 17.75 -20.32 17.04
C ASP A 26 17.89 -21.81 16.72
N ASP A 27 17.97 -22.67 17.75
CA ASP A 27 18.08 -24.13 17.60
C ASP A 27 16.76 -24.72 17.07
N ASP A 28 15.63 -24.26 17.59
CA ASP A 28 14.30 -24.60 17.07
C ASP A 28 14.18 -24.22 15.59
N PHE A 29 14.63 -23.01 15.20
CA PHE A 29 14.62 -22.57 13.82
C PHE A 29 15.56 -23.38 12.92
N GLU A 30 16.70 -23.86 13.42
CA GLU A 30 17.59 -24.76 12.68
C GLU A 30 16.93 -26.11 12.40
N ILE A 31 16.24 -26.69 13.39
CA ILE A 31 15.54 -27.97 13.24
C ILE A 31 14.48 -27.85 12.12
N ILE A 32 13.68 -26.79 12.12
CA ILE A 32 12.63 -26.57 11.11
C ILE A 32 13.25 -26.39 9.71
N ARG A 33 14.35 -25.62 9.61
CA ARG A 33 15.07 -25.41 8.34
C ARG A 33 15.60 -26.71 7.75
N LYS A 34 16.13 -27.62 8.59
CA LYS A 34 16.61 -28.95 8.15
C LYS A 34 15.50 -29.80 7.54
N GLN A 35 14.27 -29.67 8.03
CA GLN A 35 13.10 -30.41 7.52
C GLN A 35 12.53 -29.86 6.20
N LYS A 36 13.00 -28.71 5.71
CA LYS A 36 12.54 -28.07 4.46
C LYS A 36 11.01 -27.93 4.37
N VAL A 37 10.36 -27.64 5.49
CA VAL A 37 8.90 -27.49 5.57
C VAL A 37 8.46 -26.28 4.75
N ASN A 38 7.65 -26.50 3.72
CA ASN A 38 7.02 -25.42 2.95
C ASN A 38 5.69 -25.00 3.60
N GLY A 39 5.15 -23.84 3.20
CA GLY A 39 3.94 -23.29 3.81
C GLY A 39 2.71 -24.22 3.73
N ARG A 40 2.58 -25.05 2.69
CA ARG A 40 1.46 -26.01 2.58
C ARG A 40 1.62 -27.18 3.54
N THR A 41 2.84 -27.68 3.70
CA THR A 41 3.19 -28.75 4.63
C THR A 41 3.07 -28.26 6.08
N PHE A 42 3.41 -27.00 6.35
CA PHE A 42 3.31 -26.39 7.68
C PHE A 42 1.89 -26.52 8.28
N PHE A 43 0.84 -26.28 7.49
CA PHE A 43 -0.54 -26.41 7.96
C PHE A 43 -1.04 -27.86 8.16
N LYS A 44 -0.23 -28.85 7.83
CA LYS A 44 -0.57 -30.28 7.95
C LYS A 44 0.30 -31.01 8.95
N ILE A 45 1.38 -30.39 9.43
CA ILE A 45 2.32 -31.03 10.32
C ILE A 45 1.68 -31.25 11.70
N THR A 46 1.95 -32.40 12.28
CA THR A 46 1.48 -32.78 13.61
C THR A 46 2.52 -32.45 14.67
N LYS A 47 2.07 -32.35 15.92
CA LYS A 47 2.97 -32.12 17.05
C LYS A 47 3.99 -33.26 17.18
N GLU A 48 3.55 -34.48 16.89
CA GLU A 48 4.37 -35.69 16.95
C GLU A 48 5.47 -35.69 15.88
N GLU A 49 5.18 -35.22 14.66
CA GLU A 49 6.17 -35.05 13.59
C GLU A 49 7.21 -33.97 13.92
N LEU A 50 6.79 -32.85 14.53
CA LEU A 50 7.71 -31.82 15.01
C LEU A 50 8.63 -32.36 16.11
N ARG A 51 8.08 -33.17 17.03
CA ARG A 51 8.87 -33.81 18.10
C ARG A 51 9.83 -34.87 17.58
N SER A 52 9.43 -35.67 16.60
CA SER A 52 10.32 -36.67 15.98
C SER A 52 11.42 -36.01 15.14
N ALA A 53 11.17 -34.81 14.62
CA ALA A 53 12.18 -33.97 13.97
C ALA A 53 13.20 -33.34 14.95
N GLY A 54 12.93 -33.39 16.25
CA GLY A 54 13.86 -32.93 17.30
C GLY A 54 13.37 -31.75 18.14
N LEU A 55 12.17 -31.20 17.87
CA LEU A 55 11.64 -30.09 18.68
C LEU A 55 11.17 -30.56 20.05
N SER A 56 11.41 -29.72 21.07
CA SER A 56 10.88 -29.96 22.40
C SER A 56 9.35 -29.74 22.44
N LEU A 57 8.70 -30.21 23.51
CA LEU A 57 7.24 -30.22 23.60
C LEU A 57 6.62 -28.81 23.48
N GLY A 58 7.29 -27.79 24.03
CA GLY A 58 6.83 -26.39 24.01
C GLY A 58 6.76 -25.83 22.58
N PRO A 59 7.89 -25.67 21.89
CA PRO A 59 8.00 -25.25 20.48
C PRO A 59 7.06 -26.03 19.55
N ALA A 60 7.02 -27.36 19.68
CA ALA A 60 6.15 -28.21 18.85
C ALA A 60 4.66 -27.92 19.07
N THR A 61 4.25 -27.63 20.31
CA THR A 61 2.87 -27.27 20.63
C THR A 61 2.54 -25.86 20.14
N ALA A 62 3.43 -24.89 20.39
CA ALA A 62 3.26 -23.50 19.95
C ALA A 62 3.08 -23.38 18.43
N LEU A 63 3.89 -24.09 17.65
CA LEU A 63 3.81 -24.09 16.19
C LEU A 63 2.51 -24.69 15.65
N VAL A 64 2.03 -25.79 16.23
CA VAL A 64 0.78 -26.45 15.81
C VAL A 64 -0.42 -25.58 16.15
N ASP A 65 -0.44 -24.98 17.33
CA ASP A 65 -1.54 -24.11 17.74
C ASP A 65 -1.55 -22.82 16.92
N PHE A 66 -0.37 -22.24 16.64
CA PHE A 66 -0.24 -21.11 15.71
C PHE A 66 -0.72 -21.47 14.29
N ALA A 67 -0.41 -22.67 13.78
CA ALA A 67 -0.87 -23.10 12.47
C ALA A 67 -2.40 -23.24 12.40
N LYS A 68 -3.05 -23.73 13.46
CA LYS A 68 -4.52 -23.76 13.58
C LYS A 68 -5.10 -22.37 13.67
N GLU A 69 -4.53 -21.52 14.51
CA GLU A 69 -4.94 -20.13 14.67
C GLU A 69 -4.86 -19.37 13.34
N CYS A 70 -3.81 -19.58 12.55
CA CYS A 70 -3.68 -19.02 11.20
C CYS A 70 -4.76 -19.54 10.22
N LYS A 71 -5.25 -20.77 10.41
CA LYS A 71 -6.31 -21.35 9.58
C LYS A 71 -7.69 -20.77 9.94
N ASP A 72 -7.88 -20.46 11.22
CA ASP A 72 -9.13 -19.93 11.76
C ASP A 72 -9.21 -18.39 11.64
N LYS A 73 -8.07 -17.70 11.77
CA LYS A 73 -7.87 -16.29 11.40
C LYS A 73 -7.88 -16.18 9.86
N LYS A 74 -9.02 -16.41 9.21
CA LYS A 74 -9.23 -15.92 7.85
C LYS A 74 -8.95 -14.42 7.88
N LEU A 75 -7.95 -13.99 7.11
CA LEU A 75 -7.73 -12.56 6.88
C LEU A 75 -9.05 -11.98 6.40
N ARG A 76 -9.57 -11.04 7.19
CA ARG A 76 -10.81 -10.36 6.90
C ARG A 76 -10.71 -9.76 5.50
N SER A 77 -11.64 -10.11 4.61
CA SER A 77 -11.61 -9.59 3.24
C SER A 77 -11.72 -8.07 3.28
N PHE A 78 -11.03 -7.37 2.40
CA PHE A 78 -11.12 -5.91 2.33
C PHE A 78 -12.57 -5.45 2.16
N SER A 79 -13.34 -6.17 1.34
CA SER A 79 -14.77 -5.92 1.11
C SER A 79 -15.66 -5.98 2.37
N SER A 80 -15.21 -6.62 3.45
CA SER A 80 -15.98 -6.73 4.69
C SER A 80 -15.75 -5.57 5.67
N TYR A 81 -14.86 -4.63 5.34
CA TYR A 81 -14.79 -3.34 6.03
C TYR A 81 -15.88 -2.44 5.46
N LEU A 82 -16.89 -2.18 6.28
CA LEU A 82 -18.07 -1.38 5.94
C LEU A 82 -18.14 -0.07 6.74
N SER A 83 -17.14 0.20 7.57
CA SER A 83 -17.05 1.39 8.40
C SER A 83 -15.66 2.00 8.32
N LEU A 84 -15.60 3.31 8.06
CA LEU A 84 -14.37 4.07 8.12
C LEU A 84 -13.87 4.22 9.55
N SER A 85 -14.75 4.46 10.52
CA SER A 85 -14.37 4.58 11.93
C SER A 85 -13.71 3.31 12.46
N GLU A 86 -14.19 2.13 12.06
CA GLU A 86 -13.56 0.85 12.38
C GLU A 86 -12.09 0.80 11.91
N VAL A 87 -11.80 1.35 10.74
CA VAL A 87 -10.44 1.39 10.19
C VAL A 87 -9.60 2.46 10.88
N LEU A 88 -10.18 3.63 11.12
CA LEU A 88 -9.51 4.80 11.70
C LEU A 88 -9.08 4.61 13.16
N VAL A 89 -9.82 3.82 13.94
CA VAL A 89 -9.44 3.44 15.32
C VAL A 89 -8.07 2.75 15.36
N GLU A 90 -7.68 1.98 14.33
CA GLU A 90 -6.35 1.35 14.27
C GLU A 90 -5.20 2.37 14.16
N TYR A 91 -5.52 3.60 13.78
CA TYR A 91 -4.58 4.71 13.63
C TYR A 91 -4.75 5.75 14.75
N GLY A 92 -5.57 5.47 15.77
CA GLY A 92 -5.80 6.35 16.92
C GLY A 92 -6.80 7.48 16.67
N TYR A 93 -7.60 7.39 15.61
CA TYR A 93 -8.66 8.36 15.31
C TYR A 93 -10.02 7.80 15.74
N ASP A 94 -10.68 8.50 16.65
CA ASP A 94 -12.06 8.24 17.05
C ASP A 94 -12.99 9.16 16.25
N SER A 95 -13.17 8.83 14.98
CA SER A 95 -13.94 9.65 14.04
C SER A 95 -14.59 8.82 12.94
N ASP A 96 -15.73 9.30 12.48
CA ASP A 96 -16.54 8.69 11.42
C ASP A 96 -16.16 9.22 10.03
N GLY A 97 -15.33 10.27 9.99
CA GLY A 97 -14.98 11.03 8.81
C GLY A 97 -13.48 11.34 8.73
N ILE A 98 -13.07 11.89 7.59
CA ILE A 98 -11.67 12.24 7.32
C ILE A 98 -11.26 13.59 7.89
N ASP A 99 -12.20 14.37 8.45
CA ASP A 99 -11.95 15.72 8.97
C ASP A 99 -10.95 15.72 10.14
N SER A 100 -10.85 14.60 10.85
CA SER A 100 -9.89 14.40 11.95
C SER A 100 -8.47 14.03 11.47
N ILE A 101 -8.31 13.67 10.19
CA ILE A 101 -7.02 13.32 9.61
C ILE A 101 -6.30 14.63 9.26
N PRO A 102 -5.08 14.86 9.78
CA PRO A 102 -4.32 16.06 9.46
C PRO A 102 -4.13 16.16 7.95
N LEU A 103 -4.58 17.27 7.37
CA LEU A 103 -4.28 17.58 5.97
C LEU A 103 -2.77 17.81 5.85
N PHE A 104 -2.14 17.12 4.90
CA PHE A 104 -0.80 17.49 4.48
C PHE A 104 -0.86 18.91 3.92
N SER A 105 0.05 19.77 4.37
CA SER A 105 0.23 21.12 3.82
C SER A 105 1.43 21.07 2.89
N PRO A 106 1.25 20.66 1.62
CA PRO A 106 2.36 20.60 0.67
C PRO A 106 2.96 21.99 0.46
N PRO A 107 4.27 22.09 0.21
CA PRO A 107 4.84 23.27 -0.43
C PRO A 107 4.06 23.54 -1.73
N THR A 108 3.58 24.76 -1.88
CA THR A 108 2.91 25.18 -3.11
C THR A 108 3.93 25.82 -4.04
N TYR A 109 3.80 25.51 -5.34
CA TYR A 109 4.64 26.08 -6.39
C TYR A 109 3.76 26.93 -7.29
N GLU A 110 4.14 28.18 -7.50
CA GLU A 110 3.43 29.07 -8.43
C GLU A 110 3.80 28.67 -9.87
N ILE A 111 2.80 28.28 -10.65
CA ILE A 111 2.97 27.94 -12.07
C ILE A 111 2.45 29.12 -12.88
N LYS A 112 3.32 29.71 -13.69
CA LYS A 112 2.91 30.79 -14.59
C LYS A 112 2.04 30.24 -15.72
N GLU A 113 0.99 30.97 -16.09
CA GLU A 113 0.12 30.58 -17.22
C GLU A 113 0.88 30.48 -18.55
N ASP A 114 2.00 31.18 -18.68
CA ASP A 114 2.82 31.13 -19.88
C ASP A 114 3.81 29.95 -19.92
N ASN A 115 3.90 29.13 -18.86
CA ASN A 115 4.79 27.97 -18.77
C ASN A 115 4.57 27.00 -19.95
N GLU A 116 5.63 26.79 -20.73
CA GLU A 116 5.60 26.00 -21.96
C GLU A 116 5.33 24.50 -21.70
N ILE A 117 5.83 23.96 -20.59
CA ILE A 117 5.62 22.56 -20.18
C ILE A 117 4.15 22.34 -19.79
N LEU A 118 3.56 23.25 -19.02
CA LEU A 118 2.14 23.22 -18.68
C LEU A 118 1.28 23.26 -19.95
N LYS A 119 1.53 24.20 -20.85
CA LYS A 119 0.80 24.31 -22.13
C LYS A 119 0.90 23.02 -22.93
N ARG A 120 2.10 22.49 -23.10
CA ARG A 120 2.33 21.21 -23.82
C ARG A 120 1.60 20.05 -23.15
N CYS A 121 1.63 19.95 -21.83
CA CYS A 121 0.91 18.91 -21.08
C CYS A 121 -0.61 19.03 -21.29
N MET A 122 -1.15 20.24 -21.25
CA MET A 122 -2.57 20.50 -21.50
C MET A 122 -2.98 20.15 -22.93
N GLU A 123 -2.16 20.49 -23.92
CA GLU A 123 -2.37 20.11 -25.33
C GLU A 123 -2.37 18.59 -25.52
N GLU A 124 -1.44 17.87 -24.86
CA GLU A 124 -1.38 16.41 -24.91
C GLU A 124 -2.61 15.76 -24.28
N ILE A 125 -3.03 16.22 -23.09
CA ILE A 125 -4.26 15.76 -22.43
C ILE A 125 -5.44 16.02 -23.36
N LEU A 126 -5.62 17.25 -23.83
CA LEU A 126 -6.74 17.63 -24.72
C LEU A 126 -6.75 16.81 -26.01
N GLY A 127 -5.58 16.54 -26.60
CA GLY A 127 -5.43 15.68 -27.77
C GLY A 127 -5.95 14.27 -27.50
N ARG A 128 -5.52 13.66 -26.39
CA ARG A 128 -6.01 12.34 -25.94
C ARG A 128 -7.52 12.35 -25.66
N LEU A 129 -8.03 13.35 -24.93
CA LEU A 129 -9.46 13.50 -24.64
C LEU A 129 -10.30 13.55 -25.93
N ARG A 130 -9.81 14.26 -26.97
CA ARG A 130 -10.49 14.33 -28.28
C ARG A 130 -10.54 12.97 -28.98
N SER A 131 -9.50 12.16 -28.85
CA SER A 131 -9.42 10.83 -29.48
C SER A 131 -10.35 9.79 -28.85
N TYR A 132 -10.57 9.85 -27.53
CA TYR A 132 -11.26 8.80 -26.79
C TYR A 132 -12.81 8.93 -26.73
N ARG A 133 -13.41 10.00 -27.30
CA ARG A 133 -14.84 10.39 -27.11
C ARG A 133 -15.21 10.56 -25.62
N THR A 134 -16.46 10.96 -25.35
CA THR A 134 -16.95 11.18 -23.99
C THR A 134 -16.81 9.92 -23.12
N LEU A 135 -16.07 10.02 -22.02
CA LEU A 135 -16.04 9.04 -20.93
C LEU A 135 -17.47 8.85 -20.39
N GLN A 136 -18.08 7.72 -20.72
CA GLN A 136 -19.33 7.31 -20.09
C GLN A 136 -19.04 6.56 -18.78
N PRO A 137 -19.93 6.60 -17.77
CA PRO A 137 -19.76 5.87 -16.51
C PRO A 137 -19.52 4.35 -16.69
N ASP A 138 -20.04 3.77 -17.77
CA ASP A 138 -19.91 2.37 -18.16
C ASP A 138 -18.71 2.09 -19.10
N SER A 139 -17.83 3.08 -19.32
CA SER A 139 -16.63 2.90 -20.13
C SER A 139 -15.76 1.76 -19.60
N LEU A 140 -15.16 1.01 -20.52
CA LEU A 140 -14.18 -0.03 -20.21
C LEU A 140 -13.09 0.50 -19.28
N GLU A 141 -12.74 -0.29 -18.26
CA GLU A 141 -11.68 0.02 -17.30
C GLU A 141 -10.37 0.41 -17.98
N ALA A 142 -10.01 -0.30 -19.07
CA ALA A 142 -8.84 0.01 -19.87
C ALA A 142 -8.86 1.46 -20.41
N MET A 143 -10.02 1.97 -20.84
CA MET A 143 -10.12 3.37 -21.25
C MET A 143 -9.95 4.30 -20.06
N ARG A 144 -10.63 4.07 -18.93
CA ARG A 144 -10.47 4.92 -17.74
C ARG A 144 -9.01 5.02 -17.31
N ASN A 145 -8.28 3.91 -17.35
CA ASN A 145 -6.86 3.86 -17.02
C ASN A 145 -6.01 4.70 -17.98
N GLU A 146 -6.28 4.72 -19.29
CA GLU A 146 -5.56 5.58 -20.24
C GLU A 146 -5.68 7.07 -19.88
N TYR A 147 -6.84 7.53 -19.40
CA TYR A 147 -7.03 8.91 -18.93
C TYR A 147 -6.24 9.19 -17.65
N VAL A 148 -6.29 8.29 -16.68
CA VAL A 148 -5.54 8.41 -15.43
C VAL A 148 -4.04 8.45 -15.70
N VAL A 149 -3.54 7.56 -16.57
CA VAL A 149 -2.14 7.52 -16.99
C VAL A 149 -1.74 8.82 -17.68
N ALA A 150 -2.56 9.35 -18.59
CA ALA A 150 -2.29 10.62 -19.25
C ALA A 150 -2.15 11.79 -18.25
N LEU A 151 -3.07 11.88 -17.29
CA LEU A 151 -3.04 12.91 -16.25
C LEU A 151 -1.79 12.76 -15.36
N LEU A 152 -1.49 11.54 -14.93
CA LEU A 152 -0.31 11.23 -14.12
C LEU A 152 0.99 11.61 -14.83
N HIS A 153 1.12 11.28 -16.12
CA HIS A 153 2.31 11.62 -16.91
C HIS A 153 2.47 13.15 -17.01
N ALA A 154 1.39 13.87 -17.33
CA ALA A 154 1.41 15.32 -17.38
C ALA A 154 1.79 15.94 -16.03
N SER A 155 1.20 15.47 -14.93
CA SER A 155 1.54 15.92 -13.58
C SER A 155 3.02 15.69 -13.27
N LEU A 156 3.56 14.51 -13.62
CA LEU A 156 4.97 14.20 -13.41
C LEU A 156 5.88 15.17 -14.18
N HIS A 157 5.58 15.43 -15.45
CA HIS A 157 6.36 16.36 -16.27
C HIS A 157 6.38 17.77 -15.69
N ILE A 158 5.24 18.24 -15.19
CA ILE A 158 5.13 19.55 -14.53
C ILE A 158 5.97 19.58 -13.25
N VAL A 159 5.90 18.53 -12.41
CA VAL A 159 6.66 18.50 -11.15
C VAL A 159 8.17 18.44 -11.40
N ILE A 160 8.62 17.64 -12.37
CA ILE A 160 10.04 17.59 -12.75
C ILE A 160 10.52 18.98 -13.19
N ASP A 161 9.76 19.68 -14.04
CA ASP A 161 10.08 21.04 -14.49
C ASP A 161 10.17 22.04 -13.33
N LEU A 162 9.23 21.99 -12.37
CA LEU A 162 9.16 22.95 -11.27
C LEU A 162 10.17 22.69 -10.16
N THR A 163 10.50 21.43 -9.90
CA THR A 163 11.29 21.02 -8.73
C THR A 163 12.71 20.62 -9.08
N ASP A 164 13.02 20.40 -10.36
CA ASP A 164 14.28 19.82 -10.85
C ASP A 164 14.64 18.50 -10.15
N LYS A 165 13.62 17.82 -9.59
CA LYS A 165 13.77 16.50 -8.96
C LYS A 165 13.65 15.43 -10.04
N GLU A 166 14.55 14.45 -9.99
CA GLU A 166 14.42 13.26 -10.80
C GLU A 166 13.30 12.38 -10.24
N LEU A 167 12.15 12.42 -10.92
CA LEU A 167 10.99 11.60 -10.58
C LEU A 167 10.75 10.57 -11.68
N SER A 168 10.42 9.34 -11.28
CA SER A 168 10.14 8.26 -12.21
C SER A 168 8.77 7.66 -11.94
N MET A 169 8.05 7.34 -13.02
CA MET A 169 6.85 6.53 -12.97
C MET A 169 7.20 5.11 -13.39
N ARG A 170 7.08 4.16 -12.47
CA ARG A 170 7.30 2.74 -12.79
C ARG A 170 6.00 2.09 -13.27
N PRO A 171 6.07 1.14 -14.24
CA PRO A 171 4.91 0.52 -14.88
C PRO A 171 3.98 -0.30 -13.96
N GLN A 172 4.25 -0.35 -12.65
CA GLN A 172 3.39 -0.99 -11.65
C GLN A 172 2.58 -0.01 -10.79
N TYR A 173 2.53 1.28 -11.17
CA TYR A 173 1.67 2.35 -10.64
C TYR A 173 1.97 2.80 -9.20
N GLY A 174 3.08 3.53 -9.08
CA GLY A 174 3.36 4.50 -8.01
C GLY A 174 4.22 5.64 -8.58
N ILE A 175 3.99 6.87 -8.12
CA ILE A 175 4.96 7.96 -8.30
C ILE A 175 6.00 7.81 -7.20
N GLU A 176 7.27 7.67 -7.56
CA GLU A 176 8.38 7.67 -6.60
C GLU A 176 8.70 9.13 -6.23
N ALA A 177 8.38 9.52 -5.00
CA ALA A 177 8.82 10.78 -4.38
C ALA A 177 9.10 10.51 -2.88
N GLU A 178 9.86 11.39 -2.22
CA GLU A 178 10.14 11.34 -0.77
C GLU A 178 8.84 11.24 0.06
N ASP A 179 7.75 11.81 -0.46
CA ASP A 179 6.38 11.68 0.02
C ASP A 179 5.51 10.94 -1.01
N LEU A 180 4.91 9.82 -0.61
CA LEU A 180 4.13 8.96 -1.50
C LEU A 180 2.72 9.51 -1.77
N ILE A 181 2.35 9.63 -3.05
CA ILE A 181 0.97 9.92 -3.47
C ILE A 181 0.28 8.62 -3.91
N CYS A 182 -0.81 8.24 -3.24
CA CYS A 182 -1.68 7.14 -3.65
C CYS A 182 -2.97 7.67 -4.30
N ILE A 183 -3.27 7.23 -5.52
CA ILE A 183 -4.55 7.48 -6.17
C ILE A 183 -5.36 6.19 -6.13
N THR A 184 -6.55 6.25 -5.55
CA THR A 184 -7.46 5.10 -5.46
C THR A 184 -8.79 5.46 -6.09
N GLU A 185 -9.33 4.56 -6.93
CA GLU A 185 -10.70 4.68 -7.40
C GLU A 185 -11.65 4.53 -6.20
N ASP A 186 -12.64 5.40 -6.08
CA ASP A 186 -13.61 5.37 -5.00
C ASP A 186 -15.02 5.05 -5.53
N LYS A 187 -15.80 4.36 -4.72
CA LYS A 187 -17.21 4.07 -5.01
C LYS A 187 -17.99 5.38 -4.82
N GLN A 188 -18.40 6.02 -5.91
CA GLN A 188 -19.11 7.31 -5.92
C GLN A 188 -20.31 7.40 -4.96
N HIS A 189 -20.94 6.27 -4.63
CA HIS A 189 -22.14 6.21 -3.79
C HIS A 189 -21.88 5.75 -2.34
N LYS A 190 -20.63 5.37 -1.99
CA LYS A 190 -20.23 4.86 -0.66
C LYS A 190 -18.80 5.25 -0.31
N VAL A 191 -18.48 6.54 -0.48
CA VAL A 191 -17.14 7.13 -0.28
C VAL A 191 -16.47 6.68 1.03
N PRO A 192 -17.09 6.73 2.23
CA PRO A 192 -16.42 6.29 3.46
C PRO A 192 -16.05 4.80 3.47
N ILE A 193 -16.88 3.97 2.85
CA ILE A 193 -16.62 2.52 2.73
C ILE A 193 -15.47 2.29 1.76
N GLY A 194 -15.47 2.96 0.61
CA GLY A 194 -14.38 2.85 -0.36
C GLY A 194 -13.04 3.27 0.25
N ILE A 195 -12.99 4.39 0.96
CA ILE A 195 -11.80 4.84 1.71
C ILE A 195 -11.34 3.78 2.72
N ALA A 196 -12.25 3.24 3.54
CA ALA A 196 -11.92 2.21 4.53
C ALA A 196 -11.28 0.97 3.88
N GLN A 197 -11.86 0.51 2.78
CA GLN A 197 -11.39 -0.64 2.01
C GLN A 197 -10.03 -0.35 1.37
N ASN A 198 -9.84 0.85 0.83
CA ASN A 198 -8.60 1.30 0.19
C ASN A 198 -7.43 1.38 1.20
N ILE A 199 -7.65 1.93 2.40
CA ILE A 199 -6.65 1.97 3.48
C ILE A 199 -6.16 0.55 3.80
N LYS A 200 -7.08 -0.43 3.90
CA LYS A 200 -6.73 -1.81 4.24
C LYS A 200 -6.00 -2.52 3.11
N GLN A 201 -6.41 -2.29 1.87
CA GLN A 201 -5.70 -2.80 0.70
C GLN A 201 -4.27 -2.26 0.65
N LEU A 202 -4.09 -0.95 0.86
CA LEU A 202 -2.78 -0.30 0.88
C LEU A 202 -1.87 -0.88 1.97
N LYS A 203 -2.39 -1.05 3.19
CA LYS A 203 -1.68 -1.69 4.32
C LYS A 203 -1.20 -3.10 3.96
N SER A 204 -2.04 -3.89 3.28
CA SER A 204 -1.70 -5.24 2.84
C SER A 204 -0.66 -5.27 1.71
N ALA A 205 -0.80 -4.38 0.72
CA ALA A 205 0.14 -4.23 -0.38
C ALA A 205 1.54 -3.86 0.13
N CYS A 206 1.62 -2.87 1.03
CA CYS A 206 2.84 -2.49 1.73
C CYS A 206 3.53 -3.69 2.39
N LYS A 207 2.79 -4.47 3.18
CA LYS A 207 3.33 -5.64 3.89
C LYS A 207 3.82 -6.72 2.92
N THR A 208 3.10 -6.92 1.82
CA THR A 208 3.46 -7.92 0.79
C THR A 208 4.71 -7.51 0.02
N ASN A 209 4.82 -6.23 -0.34
CA ASN A 209 5.98 -5.70 -1.06
C ASN A 209 7.23 -5.72 -0.19
N LYS A 210 7.12 -5.37 1.12
CA LYS A 210 8.22 -5.53 2.09
C LYS A 210 8.75 -6.98 2.16
N ARG A 211 7.88 -7.98 2.05
CA ARG A 211 8.25 -9.42 2.08
C ARG A 211 8.90 -9.94 0.80
N LYS A 212 8.65 -9.30 -0.36
CA LYS A 212 9.20 -9.73 -1.66
C LYS A 212 10.64 -9.24 -1.91
N ARG A 213 11.25 -8.51 -0.96
CA ARG A 213 12.60 -7.96 -1.07
C ARG A 213 13.66 -9.09 -1.03
N LYS A 214 14.46 -9.21 -2.11
CA LYS A 214 15.74 -9.93 -2.08
C LYS A 214 16.80 -9.00 -1.47
N ARG A 215 17.61 -9.48 -0.52
CA ARG A 215 18.80 -8.74 -0.03
C ARG A 215 19.69 -8.39 -1.23
N GLY A 216 19.86 -7.10 -1.56
CA GLY A 216 20.97 -6.64 -2.42
C GLY A 216 20.64 -5.82 -3.68
N ALA A 217 19.48 -5.16 -3.79
CA ALA A 217 19.27 -4.17 -4.84
C ALA A 217 18.77 -2.86 -4.22
N ASP A 218 19.27 -1.74 -4.75
CA ASP A 218 19.04 -0.35 -4.32
C ASP A 218 17.62 -0.12 -3.78
N ASP A 219 17.58 0.36 -2.54
CA ASP A 219 16.43 0.36 -1.64
C ASP A 219 15.40 1.42 -2.06
N PHE A 220 14.24 0.99 -2.55
CA PHE A 220 13.08 1.87 -2.72
C PHE A 220 11.79 1.24 -2.19
N ASP A 221 11.05 2.02 -1.39
CA ASP A 221 9.80 1.65 -0.72
C ASP A 221 8.58 1.84 -1.67
N TYR A 222 8.42 1.02 -2.70
CA TYR A 222 7.21 1.07 -3.54
C TYR A 222 6.00 0.45 -2.81
N LEU A 223 4.99 1.28 -2.52
CA LEU A 223 3.84 0.90 -1.68
C LEU A 223 2.65 0.33 -2.46
N TYR A 224 2.52 0.59 -3.77
CA TYR A 224 1.24 0.37 -4.46
C TYR A 224 1.35 -0.17 -5.89
N GLY A 225 0.29 -0.89 -6.28
CA GLY A 225 -0.18 -1.07 -7.64
C GLY A 225 -1.70 -1.03 -7.62
N ILE A 226 -2.30 -0.49 -8.68
CA ILE A 226 -3.76 -0.28 -8.80
C ILE A 226 -4.51 -1.59 -8.51
N VAL A 227 -5.33 -1.57 -7.46
CA VAL A 227 -6.32 -2.63 -7.17
C VAL A 227 -7.70 -2.01 -7.36
N THR A 228 -8.28 -2.23 -8.54
CA THR A 228 -9.69 -1.98 -8.81
C THR A 228 -10.51 -3.15 -8.28
N THR A 229 -11.46 -2.90 -7.38
CA THR A 229 -12.46 -3.92 -7.05
C THR A 229 -13.52 -3.89 -8.14
N GLY A 230 -13.60 -4.96 -8.94
CA GLY A 230 -14.69 -5.14 -9.90
C GLY A 230 -16.06 -5.01 -9.24
N TRP A 231 -16.91 -4.22 -9.89
CA TRP A 231 -18.35 -3.94 -9.77
C TRP A 231 -19.10 -4.21 -8.45
N ASP A 232 -19.81 -3.17 -7.99
CA ASP A 232 -21.28 -3.18 -7.80
C ASP A 232 -21.87 -1.94 -8.49
#